data_AF-A0A9E4EVH2-F1
#
_entry.id   AF-A0A9E4EVH2-F1
#
_cell.length_a   1.000
_cell.length_b   1.000
_cell.length_c   1.000
_cell.angle_alpha   90.00
_cell.angle_beta   90.00
_cell.angle_gamma   90.00
#
_symmetry.space_group_name_H-M   'P 1'
#
loop_
_entity.id
_entity.type
_entity.pdbx_description
1 polymer ?
#
loop_
_entity_poly.entity_id
_entity_poly.type
_entity_poly.pdbx_seq_one_letter_code
_entity_poly.pdbx_strand_id
1 'polypeptide(L)'
;MAKETNRGEQLARPCFRLHPVARFFSHLLNPALLALLVFGVQAHVLGDWLAGSVAIGTFSLVPGLLLWCLVRSGYLDKAYTDDRNKRATLLLLGALCYALGGAALYGINAPPLMLVTATACVVNTLLVWWINRSYKISIHAAGVGGATCVLLISVGSAAWPFLLSWPGGRILPCRSARAARWARGVWPCCTVLSSGERST
;
A
#
# COMPACT_ATOMS: atom_id res chain seq x y z
N MET A 1 -56.90 -6.23 11.35
CA MET A 1 -55.64 -6.01 12.08
C MET A 1 -54.51 -6.58 11.24
N ALA A 2 -53.61 -5.70 10.80
CA ALA A 2 -52.56 -5.97 9.83
C ALA A 2 -51.33 -6.66 10.46
N LYS A 3 -50.74 -7.64 9.75
CA LYS A 3 -49.29 -7.85 9.72
C LYS A 3 -48.85 -8.71 8.53
N GLU A 4 -49.10 -8.21 7.32
CA GLU A 4 -48.18 -8.47 6.21
C GLU A 4 -46.98 -7.55 6.39
N THR A 5 -45.81 -8.08 6.80
CA THR A 5 -44.53 -7.46 6.45
C THR A 5 -43.38 -8.45 6.68
N ASN A 6 -42.43 -8.45 5.75
CA ASN A 6 -41.12 -9.12 5.78
C ASN A 6 -41.01 -10.60 5.39
N ARG A 7 -41.52 -10.94 4.20
CA ARG A 7 -41.06 -12.11 3.41
C ARG A 7 -40.21 -11.71 2.18
N GLY A 8 -39.63 -10.51 2.18
CA GLY A 8 -39.06 -9.85 0.99
C GLY A 8 -37.59 -9.38 1.04
N GLU A 9 -36.84 -9.61 2.12
CA GLU A 9 -35.42 -9.18 2.22
C GLU A 9 -34.44 -10.33 2.56
N GLN A 10 -34.64 -11.50 1.96
CA GLN A 10 -33.59 -12.54 1.89
C GLN A 10 -33.14 -12.83 0.45
N LEU A 11 -33.40 -11.90 -0.46
CA LEU A 11 -32.88 -11.99 -1.83
C LEU A 11 -31.42 -11.52 -1.86
N ALA A 12 -30.54 -12.53 -1.89
CA ALA A 12 -29.28 -12.50 -2.60
C ALA A 12 -28.27 -11.41 -2.19
N ARG A 13 -27.63 -11.60 -1.02
CA ARG A 13 -26.18 -11.38 -1.02
C ARG A 13 -25.57 -12.58 -1.74
N PRO A 14 -24.99 -12.44 -2.95
CA PRO A 14 -24.18 -13.51 -3.49
C PRO A 14 -23.09 -13.76 -2.45
N CYS A 15 -23.21 -14.86 -1.72
CA CYS A 15 -22.16 -15.39 -0.85
C CYS A 15 -21.09 -15.93 -1.81
N PHE A 16 -20.42 -15.00 -2.50
CA PHE A 16 -19.33 -15.34 -3.37
C PHE A 16 -18.26 -15.87 -2.43
N ARG A 17 -18.07 -17.19 -2.48
CA ARG A 17 -17.14 -17.98 -1.67
C ARG A 17 -15.69 -17.69 -2.11
N LEU A 18 -15.34 -16.41 -2.25
CA LEU A 18 -13.99 -15.87 -2.52
C LEU A 18 -13.08 -15.94 -1.29
N HIS A 19 -13.52 -16.60 -0.22
CA HIS A 19 -12.87 -16.60 1.08
C HIS A 19 -11.41 -17.08 1.08
N PRO A 20 -10.98 -18.09 0.29
CA PRO A 20 -9.58 -18.52 0.23
C PRO A 20 -8.71 -17.54 -0.56
N VAL A 21 -9.19 -17.13 -1.74
CA VAL A 21 -8.42 -16.32 -2.69
C VAL A 21 -8.23 -14.90 -2.15
N ALA A 22 -9.30 -14.28 -1.63
CA ALA A 22 -9.23 -12.97 -1.01
C ALA A 22 -8.32 -12.97 0.25
N ARG A 23 -8.37 -14.05 1.04
CA ARG A 23 -7.49 -14.23 2.21
C ARG A 23 -6.03 -14.48 1.79
N PHE A 24 -5.80 -15.22 0.71
CA PHE A 24 -4.48 -15.45 0.14
C PHE A 24 -3.85 -14.15 -0.38
N PHE A 25 -4.59 -13.35 -1.16
CA PHE A 25 -4.14 -12.01 -1.55
C PHE A 25 -3.94 -11.09 -0.34
N SER A 26 -4.79 -11.18 0.69
CA SER A 26 -4.60 -10.39 1.93
C SER A 26 -3.33 -10.77 2.69
N HIS A 27 -2.94 -12.05 2.67
CA HIS A 27 -1.68 -12.51 3.26
C HIS A 27 -0.48 -12.19 2.37
N LEU A 28 -0.57 -12.35 1.05
CA LEU A 28 0.48 -12.01 0.08
C LEU A 28 0.78 -10.51 0.06
N LEU A 29 -0.24 -9.67 0.13
CA LEU A 29 -0.12 -8.22 0.20
C LEU A 29 0.14 -7.71 1.63
N ASN A 30 0.43 -8.60 2.58
CA ASN A 30 0.84 -8.16 3.90
C ASN A 30 2.13 -7.33 3.75
N PRO A 31 2.15 -6.06 4.22
CA PRO A 31 3.33 -5.19 4.11
C PRO A 31 4.61 -5.84 4.66
N ALA A 32 4.52 -6.75 5.63
CA ALA A 32 5.67 -7.51 6.12
C ALA A 32 6.28 -8.44 5.04
N LEU A 33 5.44 -9.18 4.29
CA LEU A 33 5.94 -10.05 3.21
C LEU A 33 6.51 -9.24 2.03
N LEU A 34 5.92 -8.09 1.73
CA LEU A 34 6.48 -7.18 0.73
C LEU A 34 7.85 -6.65 1.14
N ALA A 35 8.03 -6.27 2.41
CA ALA A 35 9.32 -5.85 2.94
C ALA A 35 10.36 -7.00 2.87
N LEU A 36 9.96 -8.21 3.26
CA LEU A 36 10.80 -9.41 3.12
C LEU A 36 11.27 -9.61 1.67
N LEU A 37 10.35 -9.50 0.71
CA LEU A 37 10.67 -9.68 -0.71
C LEU A 37 11.59 -8.58 -1.24
N VAL A 38 11.31 -7.31 -0.94
CA VAL A 38 12.11 -6.16 -1.41
C VAL A 38 13.55 -6.24 -0.86
N PHE A 39 13.70 -6.41 0.45
CA PHE A 39 15.04 -6.46 1.05
C PHE A 39 15.78 -7.77 0.74
N GLY A 40 15.07 -8.88 0.56
CA GLY A 40 15.67 -10.14 0.11
C GLY A 40 16.23 -10.03 -1.30
N VAL A 41 15.50 -9.40 -2.23
CA VAL A 41 16.00 -9.12 -3.59
C VAL A 41 17.20 -8.17 -3.55
N GLN A 42 17.14 -7.10 -2.75
CA GLN A 42 18.27 -6.17 -2.63
C GLN A 42 19.51 -6.84 -2.02
N ALA A 43 19.35 -7.69 -1.00
CA ALA A 43 20.45 -8.44 -0.42
C ALA A 43 21.14 -9.35 -1.46
N HIS A 44 20.35 -10.04 -2.29
CA HIS A 44 20.85 -10.85 -3.39
C HIS A 44 21.57 -10.02 -4.46
N VAL A 45 20.99 -8.90 -4.89
CA VAL A 45 21.53 -8.05 -5.98
C VAL A 45 22.79 -7.32 -5.55
N LEU A 46 22.84 -6.85 -4.31
CA LEU A 46 23.94 -6.05 -3.77
C LEU A 46 25.03 -6.92 -3.11
N GLY A 47 24.75 -8.20 -2.85
CA GLY A 47 25.67 -9.13 -2.19
C GLY A 47 25.84 -8.91 -0.68
N ASP A 48 25.10 -7.96 -0.09
CA ASP A 48 25.18 -7.63 1.33
C ASP A 48 24.05 -8.31 2.13
N TRP A 49 24.33 -9.54 2.52
CA TRP A 49 23.43 -10.38 3.31
C TRP A 49 23.29 -9.91 4.76
N LEU A 50 24.30 -9.25 5.31
CA LEU A 50 24.25 -8.70 6.66
C LEU A 50 23.21 -7.58 6.70
N ALA A 51 23.36 -6.57 5.83
CA ALA A 51 22.39 -5.49 5.71
C ALA A 51 20.99 -6.04 5.34
N GLY A 52 20.94 -7.03 4.44
CA GLY A 52 19.71 -7.74 4.07
C GLY A 52 18.97 -8.34 5.26
N SER A 53 19.67 -9.12 6.09
CA SER A 53 19.10 -9.77 7.26
C SER A 53 18.62 -8.78 8.32
N VAL A 54 19.39 -7.72 8.57
CA VAL A 54 19.01 -6.63 9.49
C VAL A 54 17.77 -5.91 8.99
N ALA A 55 17.70 -5.62 7.69
CA ALA A 55 16.53 -4.99 7.07
C ALA A 55 15.29 -5.88 7.15
N ILE A 56 15.41 -7.17 6.84
CA ILE A 56 14.32 -8.13 6.96
C ILE A 56 13.83 -8.21 8.42
N GLY A 57 14.75 -8.31 9.37
CA GLY A 57 14.40 -8.36 10.79
C GLY A 57 13.63 -7.11 11.24
N THR A 58 14.16 -5.93 10.91
CA THR A 58 13.61 -4.65 11.38
C THR A 58 12.37 -4.18 10.64
N PHE A 59 12.22 -4.47 9.35
CA PHE A 59 11.09 -4.00 8.54
C PHE A 59 9.99 -5.05 8.32
N SER A 60 10.26 -6.35 8.55
CA SER A 60 9.24 -7.41 8.45
C SER A 60 8.93 -8.04 9.82
N LEU A 61 9.95 -8.52 10.55
CA LEU A 61 9.71 -9.27 11.79
C LEU A 61 9.27 -8.35 12.93
N VAL A 62 9.93 -7.21 13.14
CA VAL A 62 9.62 -6.29 14.24
C VAL A 62 8.18 -5.74 14.16
N PRO A 63 7.69 -5.19 13.03
CA PRO A 63 6.31 -4.71 12.93
C PRO A 63 5.29 -5.85 13.02
N GLY A 64 5.62 -7.03 12.49
CA GLY A 64 4.78 -8.22 12.59
C GLY A 64 4.64 -8.71 14.04
N LEU A 65 5.75 -8.76 14.78
CA LEU A 65 5.77 -9.12 16.19
C LEU A 65 5.06 -8.07 17.04
N LEU A 66 5.27 -6.79 16.76
CA LEU A 66 4.57 -5.69 17.40
C LEU A 66 3.05 -5.82 17.23
N LEU A 67 2.59 -6.06 16.01
CA LEU A 67 1.17 -6.28 15.74
C LEU A 67 0.63 -7.50 16.53
N TRP A 68 1.39 -8.60 16.55
CA TRP A 68 1.02 -9.79 17.31
C TRP A 68 0.93 -9.52 18.82
N CYS A 69 1.88 -8.78 19.40
CA CYS A 69 1.84 -8.36 20.79
C CYS A 69 0.62 -7.48 21.09
N LEU A 70 0.30 -6.51 20.22
CA LEU A 70 -0.86 -5.62 20.42
C LEU A 70 -2.20 -6.36 20.35
N VAL A 71 -2.30 -7.38 19.49
CA VAL A 71 -3.48 -8.26 19.43
C VAL A 71 -3.56 -9.13 20.68
N ARG A 72 -2.44 -9.70 21.14
CA ARG A 72 -2.40 -10.57 22.33
C ARG A 72 -2.71 -9.80 23.63
N SER A 73 -2.29 -8.54 23.71
CA SER A 73 -2.57 -7.66 24.87
C SER A 73 -4.01 -7.12 24.90
N GLY A 74 -4.86 -7.47 23.93
CA GLY A 74 -6.26 -7.03 23.89
C GLY A 74 -6.47 -5.55 23.56
N TYR A 75 -5.42 -4.82 23.17
CA TYR A 75 -5.52 -3.42 22.74
C TYR A 75 -6.30 -3.29 21.41
N LEU A 76 -6.16 -4.31 20.56
CA LEU A 76 -6.88 -4.48 19.31
C LEU A 76 -7.82 -5.68 19.40
N ASP A 77 -9.13 -5.45 19.23
CA ASP A 77 -10.13 -6.53 19.19
C ASP A 77 -9.94 -7.44 17.96
N LYS A 78 -9.38 -6.90 16.87
CA LYS A 78 -9.11 -7.58 15.60
C LYS A 78 -7.86 -6.97 14.94
N ALA A 79 -7.13 -7.78 14.16
CA ALA A 79 -5.99 -7.33 13.34
C ALA A 79 -6.36 -6.16 12.39
N TYR A 80 -7.64 -6.05 12.03
CA TYR A 80 -8.21 -4.94 11.30
C TYR A 80 -9.23 -4.23 12.19
N THR A 81 -8.86 -3.07 12.70
CA THR A 81 -9.72 -2.23 13.52
C THR A 81 -10.33 -1.11 12.67
N ASP A 82 -11.64 -0.89 12.76
CA ASP A 82 -12.34 0.20 12.06
C ASP A 82 -12.14 1.57 12.73
N ASP A 83 -11.72 1.57 14.01
CA ASP A 83 -11.40 2.79 14.75
C ASP A 83 -10.16 3.48 14.16
N ARG A 84 -10.39 4.70 13.67
CA ARG A 84 -9.37 5.54 13.03
C ARG A 84 -8.23 5.89 13.99
N ASN A 85 -8.51 6.07 15.28
CA ASN A 85 -7.50 6.42 16.26
C ASN A 85 -6.54 5.26 16.51
N LYS A 86 -7.08 4.04 16.71
CA LYS A 86 -6.27 2.82 16.87
C LYS A 86 -5.39 2.56 15.62
N ARG A 87 -5.93 2.78 14.41
CA ARG A 87 -5.16 2.69 13.16
C ARG A 87 -4.03 3.73 13.06
N ALA A 88 -4.29 4.96 13.47
CA ALA A 88 -3.28 6.01 13.48
C ALA A 88 -2.15 5.70 14.47
N THR A 89 -2.48 5.21 15.67
CA THR A 89 -1.48 4.77 16.66
C THR A 89 -0.60 3.64 16.10
N LEU A 90 -1.21 2.64 15.45
CA LEU A 90 -0.49 1.54 14.81
C LEU A 90 0.48 2.03 13.72
N LEU A 91 0.02 2.94 12.86
CA LEU A 91 0.85 3.51 11.80
C LEU A 91 2.01 4.34 12.35
N LEU A 92 1.79 5.11 13.42
CA LEU A 92 2.84 5.89 14.06
C LEU A 92 3.89 4.98 14.71
N LEU A 93 3.44 3.93 15.40
CA LEU A 93 4.34 2.97 16.04
C LEU A 93 5.15 2.18 14.98
N GLY A 94 4.51 1.80 13.88
CA GLY A 94 5.18 1.21 12.72
C GLY A 94 6.22 2.16 12.10
N ALA A 95 5.90 3.46 11.96
CA ALA A 95 6.85 4.44 11.46
C ALA A 95 8.06 4.60 12.39
N LEU A 96 7.86 4.55 13.71
CA LEU A 96 8.96 4.54 14.68
C LEU A 96 9.84 3.30 14.55
N CYS A 97 9.24 2.11 14.40
CA CYS A 97 9.99 0.88 14.14
C CYS A 97 10.82 0.97 12.86
N TYR A 98 10.25 1.51 11.78
CA TYR A 98 10.97 1.73 10.53
C TYR A 98 12.08 2.76 10.65
N ALA A 99 11.89 3.83 11.45
CA ALA A 99 12.92 4.81 11.69
C ALA A 99 14.11 4.20 12.45
N LEU A 100 13.85 3.38 13.47
CA LEU A 100 14.88 2.62 14.19
C LEU A 100 15.57 1.60 13.29
N GLY A 101 14.82 0.90 12.43
CA GLY A 101 15.39 0.00 11.43
C GLY A 101 16.31 0.72 10.44
N GLY A 102 15.88 1.88 9.93
CA GLY A 102 16.70 2.72 9.07
C GLY A 102 17.97 3.23 9.75
N ALA A 103 17.87 3.63 11.02
CA ALA A 103 19.04 4.01 11.82
C ALA A 103 20.01 2.84 12.04
N ALA A 104 19.49 1.63 12.26
CA ALA A 104 20.31 0.43 12.36
C ALA A 104 21.06 0.12 11.04
N LEU A 105 20.38 0.24 9.89
CA LEU A 105 21.02 0.10 8.58
C LEU A 105 22.10 1.16 8.34
N TYR A 106 21.86 2.39 8.77
CA TYR A 106 22.83 3.48 8.67
C TYR A 106 24.07 3.17 9.52
N GLY A 107 23.89 2.67 10.75
CA GLY A 107 24.99 2.32 11.65
C GLY A 107 25.90 1.20 11.15
N ILE A 108 25.39 0.28 10.34
CA ILE A 108 26.18 -0.81 9.72
C ILE A 108 26.76 -0.44 8.34
N ASN A 109 26.63 0.82 7.91
CA ASN A 109 27.04 1.28 6.58
C ASN A 109 26.41 0.49 5.43
N ALA A 110 25.10 0.20 5.53
CA ALA A 110 24.38 -0.52 4.48
C ALA A 110 24.46 0.21 3.12
N PRO A 111 24.33 -0.53 2.00
CA PRO A 111 24.37 0.05 0.66
C PRO A 111 23.37 1.20 0.49
N PRO A 112 23.71 2.25 -0.30
CA PRO A 112 22.85 3.42 -0.48
C PRO A 112 21.43 3.08 -0.94
N LEU A 113 21.28 2.08 -1.81
CA LEU A 113 19.97 1.64 -2.29
C LEU A 113 19.06 1.12 -1.15
N MET A 114 19.64 0.40 -0.19
CA MET A 114 18.92 -0.11 0.98
C MET A 114 18.53 1.02 1.94
N LEU A 115 19.40 2.01 2.13
CA LEU A 115 19.12 3.20 2.93
C LEU A 115 18.01 4.07 2.30
N VAL A 116 18.05 4.27 0.98
CA VAL A 116 16.98 4.97 0.25
C VAL A 116 15.66 4.22 0.38
N THR A 117 15.69 2.89 0.30
CA THR A 117 14.50 2.06 0.49
C THR A 117 13.95 2.20 1.92
N ALA A 118 14.81 2.09 2.93
CA ALA A 118 14.43 2.24 4.34
C ALA A 118 13.84 3.63 4.63
N THR A 119 14.48 4.69 4.16
CA THR A 119 13.98 6.07 4.32
C THR A 119 12.67 6.29 3.59
N ALA A 120 12.51 5.75 2.37
CA ALA A 120 11.25 5.79 1.64
C ALA A 120 10.12 5.08 2.40
N CYS A 121 10.39 3.93 3.04
CA CYS A 121 9.43 3.23 3.89
C CYS A 121 8.97 4.09 5.08
N VAL A 122 9.90 4.78 5.75
CA VAL A 122 9.59 5.70 6.87
C VAL A 122 8.72 6.85 6.38
N VAL A 123 9.15 7.56 5.34
CA VAL A 123 8.45 8.74 4.80
C VAL A 123 7.06 8.35 4.30
N ASN A 124 6.93 7.24 3.56
CA ASN A 124 5.64 6.76 3.07
C ASN A 124 4.70 6.41 4.23
N THR A 125 5.19 5.75 5.27
CA THR A 125 4.38 5.38 6.44
C THR A 125 3.91 6.62 7.21
N LEU A 126 4.77 7.63 7.37
CA LEU A 126 4.40 8.91 7.97
C LEU A 126 3.40 9.70 7.13
N LEU A 127 3.55 9.69 5.80
CA LEU A 127 2.61 10.32 4.88
C LEU A 127 1.23 9.64 4.94
N VAL A 128 1.21 8.31 4.91
CA VAL A 128 0.00 7.50 5.08
C VAL A 128 -0.64 7.78 6.44
N TRP A 129 0.15 7.85 7.52
CA TRP A 129 -0.35 8.24 8.84
C TRP A 129 -0.99 9.63 8.83
N TRP A 130 -0.34 10.62 8.21
CA TRP A 130 -0.87 11.98 8.09
C TRP A 130 -2.20 12.01 7.34
N ILE A 131 -2.26 11.38 6.16
CA ILE A 131 -3.46 11.33 5.31
C ILE A 131 -4.58 10.54 5.99
N ASN A 132 -4.25 9.47 6.72
CA ASN A 132 -5.23 8.62 7.39
C ASN A 132 -6.02 9.36 8.48
N ARG A 133 -5.53 10.52 8.98
CA ARG A 133 -6.30 11.40 9.87
C ARG A 133 -7.50 12.03 9.15
N SER A 134 -7.36 12.37 7.87
CA SER A 134 -8.43 13.01 7.08
C SER A 134 -9.23 12.01 6.23
N TYR A 135 -8.59 11.02 5.61
CA TYR A 135 -9.22 10.12 4.62
C TYR A 135 -8.98 8.63 4.92
N LYS A 136 -9.95 7.77 4.59
CA LYS A 136 -9.77 6.31 4.68
C LYS A 136 -8.95 5.83 3.48
N ILE A 137 -7.66 5.59 3.69
CA ILE A 137 -6.75 5.06 2.67
C ILE A 137 -6.42 3.58 2.89
N SER A 138 -6.17 2.86 1.79
CA SER A 138 -5.71 1.47 1.81
C SER A 138 -4.18 1.42 1.95
N ILE A 139 -3.72 1.08 3.14
CA ILE A 139 -2.28 0.94 3.46
C ILE A 139 -1.65 -0.18 2.61
N HIS A 140 -2.42 -1.21 2.26
CA HIS A 140 -1.94 -2.32 1.43
C HIS A 140 -1.64 -1.85 0.01
N ALA A 141 -2.50 -1.01 -0.57
CA ALA A 141 -2.27 -0.46 -1.91
C ALA A 141 -1.03 0.47 -1.93
N ALA A 142 -0.86 1.30 -0.90
CA ALA A 142 0.32 2.15 -0.75
C ALA A 142 1.61 1.32 -0.60
N GLY A 143 1.56 0.24 0.20
CA GLY A 143 2.69 -0.68 0.38
C GLY A 143 3.09 -1.41 -0.90
N VAL A 144 2.12 -1.95 -1.64
CA VAL A 144 2.38 -2.61 -2.94
C VAL A 144 3.01 -1.64 -3.93
N GLY A 145 2.48 -0.41 -4.02
CA GLY A 145 3.04 0.60 -4.92
C GLY A 145 4.49 0.94 -4.63
N GLY A 146 4.80 1.18 -3.35
CA GLY A 146 6.17 1.43 -2.92
C GLY A 146 7.09 0.26 -3.23
N ALA A 147 6.68 -0.97 -2.89
CA ALA A 147 7.45 -2.18 -3.14
C ALA A 147 7.71 -2.40 -4.64
N THR A 148 6.69 -2.26 -5.48
CA THR A 148 6.84 -2.39 -6.94
C THR A 148 7.81 -1.33 -7.49
N CYS A 149 7.73 -0.08 -7.03
CA CYS A 149 8.64 0.99 -7.45
C CYS A 149 10.11 0.66 -7.11
N VAL A 150 10.35 0.21 -5.88
CA VAL A 150 11.70 -0.15 -5.42
C VAL A 150 12.24 -1.36 -6.18
N LEU A 151 11.42 -2.37 -6.46
CA LEU A 151 11.84 -3.54 -7.23
C LEU A 151 12.22 -3.15 -8.66
N LEU A 152 11.45 -2.27 -9.30
CA LEU A 152 11.79 -1.74 -10.64
C LEU A 152 13.14 -1.03 -10.65
N ILE A 153 13.46 -0.27 -9.60
CA ILE A 153 14.77 0.39 -9.47
C ILE A 153 15.88 -0.64 -9.21
N SER A 154 15.59 -1.70 -8.45
CA SER A 154 16.59 -2.69 -8.03
C SER A 154 17.00 -3.67 -9.13
N VAL A 155 16.04 -4.18 -9.93
CA VAL A 155 16.29 -5.20 -10.97
C VAL A 155 15.90 -4.74 -12.38
N GLY A 156 15.44 -3.51 -12.55
CA GLY A 156 15.09 -2.95 -13.86
C GLY A 156 13.89 -3.65 -14.51
N SER A 157 13.97 -3.91 -15.82
CA SER A 157 12.91 -4.54 -16.62
C SER A 157 12.58 -5.98 -16.21
N ALA A 158 13.43 -6.63 -15.42
CA ALA A 158 13.16 -7.96 -14.86
C ALA A 158 12.01 -7.95 -13.83
N ALA A 159 11.65 -6.78 -13.27
CA ALA A 159 10.52 -6.63 -12.35
C ALA A 159 9.14 -6.55 -13.05
N TRP A 160 9.05 -6.83 -14.35
CA TRP A 160 7.79 -6.78 -15.10
C TRP A 160 6.61 -7.59 -14.49
N PRO A 161 6.80 -8.73 -13.80
CA PRO A 161 5.67 -9.44 -13.18
C PRO A 161 5.00 -8.62 -12.07
N PHE A 162 5.76 -7.74 -11.40
CA PHE A 162 5.26 -6.88 -10.33
C PHE A 162 4.55 -5.63 -10.84
N LEU A 163 4.69 -5.29 -12.12
CA LEU A 163 3.88 -4.23 -12.75
C LEU A 163 2.43 -4.67 -12.96
N LEU A 164 2.17 -5.97 -13.10
CA LEU A 164 0.82 -6.51 -13.28
C LEU A 164 -0.03 -6.45 -12.01
N SER A 165 0.60 -6.38 -10.83
CA SER A 165 -0.12 -6.22 -9.55
C SER A 165 -0.55 -4.77 -9.28
N TRP A 166 -0.04 -3.80 -10.05
CA TRP A 166 -0.44 -2.40 -9.96
C TRP A 166 -1.72 -2.15 -10.78
N PRO A 167 -2.83 -1.67 -10.19
CA PRO A 167 -4.08 -1.41 -10.91
C PRO A 167 -3.95 -0.36 -12.03
N GLY A 168 -2.89 0.46 -12.01
CA GLY A 168 -2.57 1.44 -13.06
C GLY A 168 -1.59 0.94 -14.12
N GLY A 169 -1.32 -0.37 -14.20
CA GLY A 169 -0.31 -1.01 -15.06
C GLY A 169 -0.62 -0.98 -16.55
N ARG A 170 -0.71 0.22 -17.14
CA ARG A 170 -0.43 0.45 -18.57
C ARG A 170 0.63 1.53 -18.70
N ILE A 171 1.78 1.33 -18.06
CA ILE A 171 2.99 2.00 -18.51
C ILE A 171 3.57 1.09 -19.59
N LEU A 172 3.06 1.27 -20.81
CA LEU A 172 3.71 0.75 -22.01
C LEU A 172 5.18 1.19 -21.96
N PRO A 173 6.15 0.27 -22.16
CA PRO A 173 7.52 0.68 -22.41
C PRO A 173 7.48 1.47 -23.72
N CYS A 174 7.58 2.79 -23.61
CA CYS A 174 7.64 3.69 -24.75
C CYS A 174 9.01 3.48 -25.41
N ARG A 175 9.11 2.42 -26.23
CA ARG A 175 10.09 2.32 -27.30
C ARG A 175 9.78 3.48 -28.25
N SER A 176 10.64 4.49 -28.20
CA SER A 176 11.04 5.38 -29.29
C SER A 176 9.99 5.73 -30.38
N ALA A 177 9.75 7.05 -30.48
CA ALA A 177 9.36 7.77 -31.69
C ALA A 177 7.91 7.62 -32.19
N ARG A 178 7.00 8.39 -31.55
CA ARG A 178 6.01 9.31 -32.17
C ARG A 178 4.80 9.47 -31.26
N ALA A 179 4.69 10.60 -30.58
CA ALA A 179 3.39 11.11 -30.11
C ALA A 179 3.44 12.59 -29.76
N ALA A 180 3.89 13.42 -30.71
CA ALA A 180 3.42 14.80 -30.79
C ALA A 180 1.91 14.78 -31.12
N ARG A 181 1.05 14.63 -30.11
CA ARG A 181 -0.42 14.77 -30.28
C ARG A 181 -1.25 14.84 -28.98
N TRP A 182 -0.70 15.36 -27.88
CA TRP A 182 -1.44 15.50 -26.60
C TRP A 182 -1.64 16.95 -26.13
N ALA A 183 -1.55 17.93 -27.03
CA ALA A 183 -1.71 19.35 -26.71
C ALA A 183 -3.07 19.96 -27.05
N ARG A 184 -4.11 19.18 -27.40
CA ARG A 184 -5.44 19.75 -27.71
C ARG A 184 -6.59 18.82 -27.28
N GLY A 185 -7.51 19.35 -26.46
CA GLY A 185 -8.79 18.73 -26.10
C GLY A 185 -8.98 18.68 -24.58
N VAL A 186 -9.22 19.81 -23.91
CA VAL A 186 -10.55 20.40 -23.69
C VAL A 186 -11.53 19.35 -23.15
N TRP A 187 -11.77 19.43 -21.84
CA TRP A 187 -12.78 18.68 -21.11
C TRP A 187 -14.19 19.03 -21.60
N PRO A 188 -15.03 18.05 -21.98
CA PRO A 188 -16.47 18.23 -22.05
C PRO A 188 -17.14 17.44 -20.92
N CYS A 189 -17.81 18.14 -20.00
CA CYS A 189 -19.09 17.74 -19.37
C CYS A 189 -19.33 18.56 -18.09
N CYS A 190 -19.77 19.80 -18.27
CA CYS A 190 -20.76 20.41 -17.40
C CYS A 190 -21.67 21.26 -18.32
N THR A 191 -22.69 20.62 -18.86
CA THR A 191 -23.75 21.31 -19.61
C THR A 191 -25.08 20.68 -19.24
N VAL A 192 -25.81 21.32 -18.33
CA VAL A 192 -27.28 21.41 -18.30
C VAL A 192 -27.57 22.77 -17.65
N LEU A 193 -27.75 23.86 -18.41
CA LEU A 193 -29.01 24.36 -19.00
C LEU A 193 -30.13 24.60 -17.97
N SER A 194 -30.42 25.87 -17.66
CA SER A 194 -31.79 26.41 -17.72
C SER A 194 -31.81 27.94 -17.50
N SER A 195 -32.39 28.64 -18.47
CA SER A 195 -33.00 30.00 -18.47
C SER A 195 -32.11 31.20 -18.11
N GLY A 196 -31.90 32.23 -18.93
CA GLY A 196 -32.73 32.77 -20.00
C GLY A 196 -33.48 34.02 -19.51
N GLU A 197 -32.93 35.20 -19.88
CA GLU A 197 -33.56 36.54 -19.97
C GLU A 197 -34.07 37.17 -18.65
N ARG A 198 -34.08 38.50 -18.40
CA ARG A 198 -34.09 39.68 -19.27
C ARG A 198 -33.71 40.91 -18.43
N SER A 199 -33.11 41.88 -19.10
CA SER A 199 -32.89 43.26 -18.68
C SER A 199 -34.20 44.04 -18.50
N THR A 200 -34.31 44.76 -17.39
CA THR A 200 -34.77 46.17 -17.27
C THR A 200 -34.16 46.76 -16.01
#